data_AF-A0A7S3SWV4-F1
#
_entry.id   AF-A0A7S3SWV4-F1
#
_cell.length_a   1.000
_cell.length_b   1.000
_cell.length_c   1.000
_cell.angle_alpha   90.00
_cell.angle_beta   90.00
_cell.angle_gamma   90.00
#
_symmetry.space_group_name_H-M   'P 1'
#
loop_
_entity.id
_entity.type
_entity.pdbx_description
1 polymer ?
#
loop_
_entity_poly.entity_id
_entity_poly.type
_entity_poly.pdbx_seq_one_letter_code
_entity_poly.pdbx_strand_id
1 'polypeptide(L)'
;LLSGCNLCEGSRAPQLDMRRSSYSSFRDDDDELSPAAAEAWAEAEARGLQLQRVSSRSGFAGVTMQGPPDRPYTASYPSGRFQHVVLGHFTTAEEAALSYASQMASMGRR
;
A
#
# COMPACT_ATOMS: atom_id res chain seq x y z
N LEU A 1 19.04 -48.55 -46.80
CA LEU A 1 20.31 -47.84 -47.12
C LEU A 1 20.05 -46.36 -46.96
N LEU A 2 20.86 -45.75 -46.11
CA LEU A 2 20.88 -44.34 -45.74
C LEU A 2 20.79 -43.42 -46.96
N SER A 3 20.29 -42.21 -46.72
CA SER A 3 21.05 -40.97 -46.94
C SER A 3 20.16 -39.87 -47.50
N GLY A 4 20.18 -38.72 -46.86
CA GLY A 4 19.61 -37.51 -47.43
C GLY A 4 19.05 -36.55 -46.40
N CYS A 5 19.89 -36.11 -45.47
CA CYS A 5 19.61 -34.91 -44.69
C CYS A 5 19.50 -33.68 -45.61
N ASN A 6 18.72 -32.72 -45.12
CA ASN A 6 19.02 -31.28 -45.09
C ASN A 6 18.30 -30.28 -46.02
N LEU A 7 17.97 -29.19 -45.33
CA LEU A 7 17.77 -27.79 -45.72
C LEU A 7 16.40 -27.44 -46.31
N CYS A 8 15.55 -26.73 -45.54
CA CYS A 8 15.52 -25.25 -45.43
C CYS A 8 15.18 -24.63 -46.79
N GLU A 9 14.17 -23.79 -47.00
CA GLU A 9 13.69 -22.66 -46.23
C GLU A 9 12.28 -22.26 -46.70
N GLY A 10 11.55 -21.61 -45.80
CA GLY A 10 10.66 -20.52 -46.17
C GLY A 10 9.29 -20.94 -46.72
N SER A 11 8.20 -20.26 -46.41
CA SER A 11 8.02 -18.99 -45.72
C SER A 11 6.51 -18.75 -45.66
N ARG A 12 6.11 -17.78 -44.82
CA ARG A 12 4.76 -17.22 -44.70
C ARG A 12 3.75 -18.07 -43.94
N ALA A 13 3.90 -18.02 -42.62
CA ALA A 13 2.72 -17.87 -41.78
C ALA A 13 1.91 -16.66 -42.27
N PRO A 14 0.61 -16.79 -42.60
CA PRO A 14 -0.25 -15.61 -42.65
C PRO A 14 -0.35 -15.09 -41.21
N GLN A 15 0.20 -13.89 -41.04
CA GLN A 15 0.11 -13.08 -39.84
C GLN A 15 -1.35 -13.06 -39.39
N LEU A 16 -1.64 -13.70 -38.25
CA LEU A 16 -2.77 -13.32 -37.44
C LEU A 16 -2.57 -11.83 -37.17
N ASP A 17 -3.35 -10.99 -37.86
CA ASP A 17 -3.64 -9.64 -37.42
C ASP A 17 -4.49 -9.78 -36.15
N MET A 18 -3.86 -10.28 -35.09
CA MET A 18 -4.16 -9.86 -33.74
C MET A 18 -3.86 -8.38 -33.77
N ARG A 19 -4.89 -7.62 -34.15
CA ARG A 19 -5.05 -6.20 -33.87
C ARG A 19 -4.40 -6.03 -32.51
N ARG A 20 -3.19 -5.50 -32.55
CA ARG A 20 -2.33 -5.31 -31.39
C ARG A 20 -3.13 -4.33 -30.56
N SER A 21 -3.98 -4.87 -29.70
CA SER A 21 -4.62 -4.14 -28.64
C SER A 21 -3.44 -3.71 -27.80
N SER A 22 -2.82 -2.60 -28.19
CA SER A 22 -1.70 -1.98 -27.50
C SER A 22 -2.16 -1.36 -26.18
N TYR A 23 -3.29 -1.83 -25.68
CA TYR A 23 -3.87 -1.47 -24.42
C TYR A 23 -4.20 -2.73 -23.61
N SER A 24 -3.41 -3.78 -23.81
CA SER A 24 -3.12 -4.78 -22.79
C SER A 24 -1.64 -4.66 -22.41
N SER A 25 -1.24 -3.45 -21.99
CA SER A 25 -0.09 -3.27 -21.11
C SER A 25 -0.69 -3.14 -19.71
N PHE A 26 -0.84 -4.25 -18.99
CA PHE A 26 0.18 -4.66 -18.02
C PHE A 26 0.59 -3.47 -17.15
N ARG A 27 -0.41 -2.92 -16.47
CA ARG A 27 -0.37 -2.71 -15.04
C ARG A 27 -1.79 -3.14 -14.62
N ASP A 28 -2.08 -4.30 -14.04
CA ASP A 28 -1.42 -4.96 -12.91
C ASP A 28 -0.51 -4.00 -12.14
N ASP A 29 -1.00 -2.76 -11.96
CA ASP A 29 -0.74 -2.02 -10.75
C ASP A 29 -1.56 -2.81 -9.73
N ASP A 30 -0.98 -3.93 -9.27
CA ASP A 30 -1.17 -4.35 -7.89
C ASP A 30 -0.87 -3.09 -7.05
N ASP A 31 -1.89 -2.27 -6.89
CA ASP A 31 -2.20 -1.52 -5.67
C ASP A 31 -2.43 -2.58 -4.55
N GLU A 32 -1.51 -3.54 -4.44
CA GLU A 32 -1.22 -4.27 -3.21
C GLU A 32 -0.84 -3.15 -2.25
N LEU A 33 -1.84 -2.66 -1.52
CA LEU A 33 -1.62 -2.20 -0.16
C LEU A 33 -0.57 -3.15 0.42
N SER A 34 0.62 -2.62 0.73
CA SER A 34 1.68 -3.38 1.41
C SER A 34 1.03 -4.29 2.46
N PRO A 35 1.43 -5.56 2.62
CA PRO A 35 0.75 -6.49 3.51
C PRO A 35 0.53 -5.88 4.91
N ALA A 36 1.47 -5.09 5.40
CA ALA A 36 1.34 -4.34 6.66
C ALA A 36 0.21 -3.29 6.67
N ALA A 37 -0.01 -2.59 5.54
CA ALA A 37 -1.12 -1.66 5.39
C ALA A 37 -2.47 -2.38 5.36
N ALA A 38 -2.58 -3.49 4.61
CA ALA A 38 -3.81 -4.28 4.56
C ALA A 38 -4.13 -4.92 5.93
N GLU A 39 -3.12 -5.44 6.62
CA GLU A 39 -3.22 -5.97 7.98
C GLU A 39 -3.70 -4.91 8.98
N ALA A 40 -3.22 -3.67 8.87
CA ALA A 40 -3.66 -2.58 9.73
C ALA A 40 -5.16 -2.25 9.54
N TRP A 41 -5.67 -2.29 8.30
CA TRP A 41 -7.11 -2.13 8.06
C TRP A 41 -7.92 -3.31 8.62
N ALA A 42 -7.47 -4.54 8.39
CA ALA A 42 -8.12 -5.74 8.91
C ALA A 42 -8.16 -5.74 10.45
N GLU A 43 -7.07 -5.34 11.11
CA GLU A 43 -7.01 -5.24 12.56
C GLU A 43 -7.89 -4.09 13.09
N ALA A 44 -7.96 -2.97 12.39
CA ALA A 44 -8.88 -1.89 12.72
C ALA A 44 -10.33 -2.39 12.66
N GLU A 45 -10.73 -3.07 11.59
CA GLU A 45 -12.07 -3.68 11.46
C GLU A 45 -12.34 -4.73 12.55
N ALA A 46 -11.40 -5.63 12.80
CA ALA A 46 -11.51 -6.65 13.84
C ALA A 46 -11.71 -6.05 15.24
N ARG A 47 -11.14 -4.87 15.50
CA ARG A 47 -11.29 -4.12 16.76
C ARG A 47 -12.45 -3.14 16.76
N GLY A 48 -13.18 -2.99 15.65
CA GLY A 48 -14.22 -1.97 15.49
C GLY A 48 -13.69 -0.54 15.56
N LEU A 49 -12.44 -0.34 15.14
CA LEU A 49 -11.77 0.94 15.01
C LEU A 49 -11.87 1.44 13.56
N GLN A 50 -11.84 2.75 13.38
CA GLN A 50 -11.84 3.36 12.04
C GLN A 50 -10.58 4.21 11.85
N LEU A 51 -9.86 3.96 10.76
CA LEU A 51 -8.71 4.76 10.36
C LEU A 51 -9.22 6.02 9.65
N GLN A 52 -9.19 7.15 10.35
CA GLN A 52 -9.69 8.41 9.80
C GLN A 52 -8.72 8.97 8.76
N ARG A 53 -9.19 9.03 7.50
CA ARG A 53 -8.45 9.70 6.42
C ARG A 53 -8.63 11.20 6.49
N VAL A 54 -7.55 11.94 6.29
CA VAL A 54 -7.53 13.41 6.26
C VAL A 54 -6.64 13.90 5.13
N SER A 55 -6.87 15.13 4.68
CA SER A 55 -6.04 15.79 3.68
C SER A 55 -4.73 16.30 4.31
N SER A 56 -3.86 15.39 4.73
CA SER A 56 -2.53 15.68 5.27
C SER A 56 -1.47 14.97 4.43
N ARG A 57 -0.19 15.31 4.66
CA ARG A 57 0.94 14.65 3.99
C ARG A 57 1.00 13.14 4.26
N SER A 58 0.53 12.70 5.42
CA SER A 58 0.42 11.28 5.78
C SER A 58 -0.88 10.63 5.30
N GLY A 59 -1.93 11.42 5.04
CA GLY A 59 -3.26 10.92 4.67
C GLY A 59 -4.13 10.47 5.85
N PHE A 60 -3.63 10.49 7.09
CA PHE A 60 -4.31 9.97 8.27
C PHE A 60 -4.29 10.92 9.47
N ALA A 61 -5.37 10.89 10.27
CA ALA A 61 -5.48 11.68 11.49
C ALA A 61 -4.46 11.21 12.55
N GLY A 62 -3.84 12.16 13.26
CA GLY A 62 -2.86 11.85 14.30
C GLY A 62 -1.49 11.35 13.79
N VAL A 63 -1.31 11.24 12.47
CA VAL A 63 -0.07 10.78 11.85
C VAL A 63 0.68 11.95 11.20
N THR A 64 1.97 12.11 11.52
CA THR A 64 2.84 13.12 10.90
C THR A 64 4.07 12.48 10.28
N MET A 65 4.60 13.04 9.18
CA MET A 65 5.83 12.57 8.55
C MET A 65 7.06 13.30 9.11
N GLN A 66 7.33 13.11 10.40
CA GLN A 66 8.43 13.76 11.12
C GLN A 66 9.33 12.75 11.85
N GLY A 67 9.22 11.46 11.51
CA GLY A 67 10.03 10.40 12.11
C GLY A 67 11.44 10.28 11.51
N PRO A 68 12.27 9.39 12.08
CA PRO A 68 13.58 9.04 11.53
C PRO A 68 13.48 8.44 10.11
N PRO A 69 14.58 8.39 9.34
CA PRO A 69 14.57 7.90 7.95
C PRO A 69 14.01 6.48 7.80
N ASP A 70 14.25 5.61 8.78
CA ASP A 70 13.77 4.22 8.75
C ASP A 70 12.28 4.08 9.10
N ARG A 71 11.70 5.08 9.79
CA ARG A 71 10.32 5.08 10.29
C ARG A 71 9.74 6.49 10.20
N PRO A 72 9.39 6.96 8.99
CA PRO A 72 9.08 8.36 8.76
C PRO A 72 7.73 8.77 9.38
N TYR A 73 6.84 7.82 9.68
CA TYR A 73 5.49 8.10 10.18
C TYR A 73 5.45 8.09 11.70
N THR A 74 5.10 9.22 12.30
CA THR A 74 4.96 9.38 13.75
C THR A 74 3.49 9.45 14.10
N ALA A 75 3.03 8.58 15.00
CA ALA A 75 1.69 8.67 15.57
C ALA A 75 1.74 9.51 16.85
N SER A 76 0.81 10.46 16.99
CA SER A 76 0.70 11.30 18.18
C SER A 76 -0.73 11.77 18.40
N TYR A 77 -1.09 12.08 19.65
CA TYR A 77 -2.41 12.60 19.99
C TYR A 77 -2.32 13.83 20.90
N PRO A 78 -3.31 14.73 20.86
CA PRO A 78 -3.33 15.91 21.72
C PRO A 78 -3.71 15.55 23.17
N SER A 79 -2.78 15.83 24.09
CA SER A 79 -2.95 15.67 25.53
C SER A 79 -3.06 17.04 26.22
N GLY A 80 -3.98 17.88 25.75
CA GLY A 80 -4.23 19.22 26.29
C GLY A 80 -4.22 20.30 25.20
N ARG A 81 -4.14 21.58 25.59
CA ARG A 81 -4.18 22.71 24.65
C ARG A 81 -2.93 22.87 23.79
N PHE A 82 -1.76 22.49 24.31
CA PHE A 82 -0.45 22.70 23.66
C PHE A 82 0.48 21.50 23.78
N GLN A 83 -0.05 20.35 24.21
CA GLN A 83 0.76 19.16 24.46
C GLN A 83 0.32 18.05 23.51
N HIS A 84 1.31 17.41 22.89
CA HIS A 84 1.13 16.24 22.06
C HIS A 84 1.93 15.10 22.68
N VAL A 85 1.30 13.95 22.84
CA VAL A 85 1.97 12.73 23.29
C VAL A 85 2.27 11.90 22.05
N VAL A 86 3.55 11.55 21.88
CA VAL A 86 4.03 10.69 20.81
C VAL A 86 3.80 9.25 21.23
N LEU A 87 3.13 8.48 20.38
CA LEU A 87 2.87 7.05 20.57
C LEU A 87 4.01 6.20 20.05
N GLY A 88 4.64 6.63 18.96
CA GLY A 88 5.77 5.93 18.35
C GLY A 88 6.04 6.34 16.90
N HIS A 89 7.04 5.70 16.32
CA HIS A 89 7.44 5.84 14.91
C HIS A 89 7.25 4.51 14.17
N PHE A 90 6.68 4.59 12.97
CA PHE A 90 6.23 3.47 12.18
C PHE A 90 6.73 3.58 10.74
N THR A 91 6.80 2.43 10.08
CA THR A 91 7.23 2.31 8.68
C THR A 91 6.13 2.69 7.69
N THR A 92 4.86 2.52 8.07
CA THR A 92 3.69 2.85 7.24
C THR A 92 2.76 3.84 7.96
N ALA A 93 1.92 4.53 7.18
CA ALA A 93 1.00 5.51 7.71
C ALA A 93 -0.23 4.84 8.36
N GLU A 94 -0.65 3.69 7.84
CA GLU A 94 -1.78 2.87 8.29
C GLU A 94 -1.50 2.26 9.67
N GLU A 95 -0.28 1.73 9.88
CA GLU A 95 0.13 1.19 11.18
C GLU A 95 0.16 2.30 12.25
N ALA A 96 0.68 3.48 11.89
CA ALA A 96 0.64 4.66 12.75
C ALA A 96 -0.80 5.10 13.07
N ALA A 97 -1.68 5.08 12.06
CA ALA A 97 -3.09 5.43 12.21
C ALA A 97 -3.83 4.45 13.11
N LEU A 98 -3.52 3.15 13.04
CA LEU A 98 -4.08 2.12 13.92
C LEU A 98 -3.68 2.37 15.37
N SER A 99 -2.41 2.70 15.62
CA SER A 99 -1.94 3.06 16.97
C SER A 99 -2.71 4.27 17.52
N TYR A 100 -2.87 5.31 16.70
CA TYR A 100 -3.66 6.49 17.06
C TYR A 100 -5.14 6.15 17.34
N ALA A 101 -5.80 5.42 16.44
CA ALA A 101 -7.21 5.03 16.59
C ALA A 101 -7.42 4.16 17.84
N SER A 102 -6.50 3.23 18.11
CA SER A 102 -6.52 2.39 19.32
C SER A 102 -6.39 3.24 20.58
N GLN A 103 -5.48 4.21 20.59
CA GLN A 103 -5.29 5.10 21.73
C GLN A 103 -6.53 5.96 21.98
N MET A 104 -7.10 6.53 20.92
CA MET A 104 -8.28 7.39 20.98
C MET A 104 -9.51 6.61 21.47
N ALA A 105 -9.68 5.37 20.99
CA ALA A 105 -10.71 4.46 21.50
C ALA A 105 -10.52 4.12 22.98
N SER A 106 -9.28 3.85 23.43
CA SER A 106 -8.99 3.63 24.86
C SER A 106 -9.26 4.87 25.72
N MET A 107 -9.16 6.08 25.16
CA MET A 107 -9.45 7.34 25.84
C MET A 107 -10.93 7.73 25.80
N GLY A 108 -11.79 6.95 25.12
CA GLY A 108 -13.19 7.29 24.92
C GLY A 108 -13.42 8.49 24.00
N ARG A 109 -12.43 8.86 23.19
CA ARG A 109 -12.51 9.93 22.19
C ARG A 109 -12.63 9.25 20.82
N ARG A 110 -13.83 9.12 20.27
CA ARG A 110 -14.06 8.57 18.93
C ARG A 110 -14.44 9.71 17.98
#